data_AF-A0A9P9JJJ3-F1
#
_entry.id   AF-A0A9P9JJJ3-F1
#
_cell.length_a   1.000
_cell.length_b   1.000
_cell.length_c   1.000
_cell.angle_alpha   90.00
_cell.angle_beta   90.00
_cell.angle_gamma   90.00
#
_symmetry.space_group_name_H-M   'P 1'
#
loop_
_entity.id
_entity.type
_entity.pdbx_description
1 polymer ?
#
loop_
_entity_poly.entity_id
_entity_poly.type
_entity_poly.pdbx_seq_one_letter_code
_entity_poly.pdbx_strand_id
1 'polypeptide(L)'
;MSCNGFLEWVILYRGTRILLSPPYEEVLHSGVLRPMFELGLERRRGLLAPLGTLDTAKTSLLLKLQAAIHSHVKDAERLEAYDATIDHLRRAFHAVYDKPIEDLKNMDVFAWMFSISDGYVALLKQQDPVALALFACFASLVREMRRMWWTHGWGEWCISQICTELKKEEDWLVQYVSDITG
;
A
#
# COMPACT_ATOMS: atom_id res chain seq x y z
N MET A 1 14.09 10.46 -10.96
CA MET A 1 13.65 9.09 -10.60
C MET A 1 12.24 8.94 -11.15
N SER A 2 11.88 7.78 -11.72
CA SER A 2 10.60 7.56 -12.41
C SER A 2 9.59 6.78 -11.55
N CYS A 3 8.30 6.80 -11.91
CA CYS A 3 7.19 6.18 -11.16
C CYS A 3 7.36 4.68 -11.25
N ASN A 4 7.83 4.29 -12.42
CA ASN A 4 8.22 2.95 -12.75
C ASN A 4 9.30 2.44 -11.81
N GLY A 5 10.31 3.24 -11.45
CA GLY A 5 11.32 2.84 -10.48
C GLY A 5 10.77 2.57 -9.07
N PHE A 6 9.79 3.36 -8.62
CA PHE A 6 9.12 3.12 -7.33
C PHE A 6 8.24 1.87 -7.37
N LEU A 7 7.48 1.69 -8.45
CA LEU A 7 6.67 0.50 -8.68
C LEU A 7 7.54 -0.77 -8.76
N GLU A 8 8.63 -0.73 -9.52
CA GLU A 8 9.63 -1.80 -9.62
C GLU A 8 10.20 -2.14 -8.24
N TRP A 9 10.54 -1.14 -7.44
CA TRP A 9 11.02 -1.36 -6.08
C TRP A 9 9.99 -2.05 -5.20
N VAL A 10 8.71 -1.66 -5.23
CA VAL A 10 7.64 -2.35 -4.48
C VAL A 10 7.50 -3.80 -4.94
N ILE A 11 7.60 -4.05 -6.25
CA ILE A 11 7.56 -5.40 -6.83
C ILE A 11 8.76 -6.24 -6.37
N LEU A 12 9.98 -5.70 -6.44
CA LEU A 12 11.20 -6.37 -5.99
C LEU A 12 11.15 -6.66 -4.49
N TYR A 13 10.68 -5.71 -3.69
CA TYR A 13 10.52 -5.88 -2.25
C TYR A 13 9.60 -7.05 -1.94
N ARG A 14 8.46 -7.17 -2.64
CA ARG A 14 7.57 -8.33 -2.49
C ARG A 14 8.22 -9.66 -2.87
N GLY A 15 9.16 -9.67 -3.81
CA GLY A 15 9.92 -10.87 -4.15
C GLY A 15 10.59 -11.51 -2.93
N THR A 16 10.95 -10.73 -1.91
CA THR A 16 11.54 -11.25 -0.67
C THR A 16 10.58 -12.09 0.18
N ARG A 17 9.26 -12.10 -0.10
CA ARG A 17 8.27 -12.98 0.58
C ARG A 17 8.61 -14.45 0.42
N ILE A 18 9.23 -14.82 -0.69
CA ILE A 18 9.62 -16.21 -0.94
C ILE A 18 10.62 -16.71 0.11
N LEU A 19 11.45 -15.81 0.63
CA LEU A 19 12.40 -16.12 1.70
C LEU A 19 11.70 -16.36 3.05
N LEU A 20 10.47 -15.86 3.20
CA LEU A 20 9.64 -16.03 4.40
C LEU A 20 8.67 -17.23 4.28
N SER A 21 8.79 -18.03 3.22
CA SER A 21 7.91 -19.17 2.94
C SER A 21 8.71 -20.48 2.96
N PRO A 22 8.05 -21.65 3.02
CA PRO A 22 8.75 -22.93 2.89
C PRO A 22 9.57 -23.01 1.60
N PRO A 23 10.80 -23.60 1.63
CA PRO A 23 11.44 -24.29 2.75
C PRO A 23 12.26 -23.40 3.69
N TYR A 24 12.41 -22.10 3.38
CA TYR A 24 13.31 -21.21 4.11
C TYR A 24 12.79 -20.84 5.50
N GLU A 25 11.47 -20.88 5.69
CA GLU A 25 10.81 -20.60 6.97
C GLU A 25 11.41 -21.41 8.14
N GLU A 26 11.68 -22.70 7.96
CA GLU A 26 12.28 -23.55 9.01
C GLU A 26 13.67 -23.06 9.45
N VAL A 27 14.49 -22.59 8.51
CA VAL A 27 15.82 -22.05 8.79
C VAL A 27 15.71 -20.70 9.52
N LEU A 28 14.75 -19.87 9.13
CA LEU A 28 14.50 -18.57 9.76
C LEU A 28 14.03 -18.72 11.22
N HIS A 29 13.25 -19.77 11.52
CA HIS A 29 12.74 -20.06 12.86
C HIS A 29 13.67 -20.93 13.72
N SER A 30 14.80 -21.40 13.19
CA SER A 30 15.80 -22.18 13.95
C SER A 30 17.09 -21.42 14.24
N GLY A 31 17.36 -20.32 13.52
CA GLY A 31 18.58 -19.52 13.66
C GLY A 31 18.55 -18.43 14.74
N VAL A 32 19.70 -17.79 14.95
CA VAL A 32 19.90 -16.69 15.94
C VAL A 32 19.04 -15.45 15.65
N LEU A 33 18.56 -15.29 14.41
CA LEU A 33 17.70 -14.19 14.00
C LEU A 33 16.21 -14.45 14.24
N ARG A 34 15.83 -15.64 14.74
CA ARG A 34 14.42 -16.00 15.01
C ARG A 34 13.61 -14.88 15.70
N PRO A 35 14.09 -14.23 16.79
CA PRO A 35 13.31 -13.18 17.46
C PRO A 35 12.97 -11.99 16.54
N MET A 36 13.82 -11.69 15.56
CA MET A 36 13.57 -10.63 14.58
C MET A 36 12.43 -11.01 13.63
N PHE A 37 12.40 -12.27 13.17
CA PHE A 37 11.35 -12.78 12.28
C PHE A 37 10.01 -12.93 13.01
N GLU A 38 10.01 -13.42 14.25
CA GLU A 38 8.83 -13.50 15.10
C GLU A 38 8.21 -12.11 15.35
N LEU A 39 9.05 -11.12 15.67
CA LEU A 39 8.61 -9.73 15.86
C LEU A 39 8.03 -9.13 14.56
N GLY A 40 8.64 -9.43 13.41
CA GLY A 40 8.12 -9.01 12.10
C GLY A 40 6.76 -9.63 11.77
N LEU A 41 6.60 -10.93 12.04
CA LEU A 41 5.35 -11.65 11.84
C LEU A 41 4.24 -11.10 12.74
N GLU A 42 4.54 -10.83 14.01
CA GLU A 42 3.57 -10.29 14.96
C GLU A 42 3.11 -8.89 14.55
N ARG A 43 4.02 -8.03 14.10
CA ARG A 43 3.65 -6.72 13.55
C ARG A 43 2.77 -6.84 12.31
N ARG A 44 3.13 -7.74 11.38
CA ARG A 44 2.30 -8.01 10.19
C ARG A 44 0.91 -8.48 10.60
N ARG A 45 0.82 -9.38 11.58
CA ARG A 45 -0.47 -9.88 12.11
C ARG A 45 -1.27 -8.75 12.74
N GLY A 46 -0.65 -7.87 13.52
CA GLY A 46 -1.30 -6.70 14.11
C GLY A 46 -1.82 -5.71 13.06
N LEU A 47 -1.08 -5.49 11.97
CA LEU A 47 -1.52 -4.65 10.84
C LEU A 47 -2.67 -5.30 10.05
N LEU A 48 -2.65 -6.62 9.92
CA LEU A 48 -3.69 -7.41 9.26
C LEU A 48 -4.83 -7.81 10.22
N ALA A 49 -4.79 -7.39 11.48
CA ALA A 49 -5.89 -7.62 12.40
C ALA A 49 -7.13 -6.83 11.93
N PRO A 50 -8.35 -7.37 12.11
CA PRO A 50 -9.57 -6.66 11.75
C PRO A 50 -9.60 -5.26 12.38
N LEU A 51 -9.81 -4.23 11.55
CA LEU A 51 -10.09 -2.89 12.04
C LEU A 51 -11.40 -2.92 12.81
N GLY A 52 -11.42 -2.38 14.03
CA GLY A 52 -12.67 -1.92 14.63
C GLY A 52 -13.29 -0.80 13.78
N THR A 53 -14.53 -0.41 14.07
CA THR A 53 -15.16 0.78 13.47
C THR A 53 -14.46 2.04 13.99
N LEU A 54 -13.28 2.35 13.46
CA LEU A 54 -12.63 3.65 13.67
C LEU A 54 -12.69 4.42 12.36
N ASP A 55 -13.60 5.39 12.36
CA ASP A 55 -13.86 6.28 11.24
C ASP A 55 -12.90 7.48 11.33
N THR A 56 -11.77 7.39 10.62
CA THR A 56 -10.87 8.53 10.46
C THR A 56 -11.13 9.23 9.13
N ALA A 57 -10.80 10.52 9.05
CA ALA A 57 -11.08 11.34 7.86
C ALA A 57 -10.50 10.72 6.57
N LYS A 58 -9.29 10.13 6.62
CA LYS A 58 -8.69 9.45 5.47
C LYS A 58 -9.36 8.11 5.15
N THR A 59 -9.83 7.38 6.18
CA THR A 59 -10.59 6.13 6.01
C THR A 59 -11.92 6.38 5.32
N SER A 60 -12.64 7.45 5.67
CA SER A 60 -13.90 7.82 5.00
C SER A 60 -13.69 8.26 3.54
N LEU A 61 -12.57 8.93 3.22
CA LEU A 61 -12.21 9.25 1.83
C LEU A 61 -11.92 7.99 0.99
N LEU A 62 -11.21 7.00 1.56
CA LEU A 62 -10.98 5.71 0.91
C LEU A 62 -12.29 4.94 0.66
N LEU A 63 -13.26 5.01 1.58
CA LEU A 63 -14.59 4.43 1.38
C LEU A 63 -15.40 5.14 0.28
N LYS A 64 -15.27 6.48 0.17
CA LYS A 64 -15.87 7.22 -0.95
C LYS A 64 -15.26 6.81 -2.30
N LEU A 65 -13.94 6.65 -2.35
CA LEU A 65 -13.26 6.13 -3.54
C LEU A 65 -13.74 4.72 -3.87
N GLN A 66 -13.89 3.84 -2.87
CA GLN A 66 -14.42 2.49 -3.06
C GLN A 66 -15.81 2.51 -3.69
N ALA A 67 -16.73 3.32 -3.16
CA ALA A 67 -18.07 3.46 -3.71
C ALA A 67 -18.06 3.97 -5.16
N ALA A 68 -17.17 4.90 -5.48
CA ALA A 68 -16.99 5.40 -6.85
C ALA A 68 -16.40 4.34 -7.80
N ILE A 69 -15.48 3.49 -7.32
CA ILE A 69 -14.96 2.36 -8.11
C ILE A 69 -16.09 1.37 -8.42
N HIS A 70 -16.92 1.01 -7.45
CA HIS A 70 -18.08 0.11 -7.66
C HIS A 70 -19.12 0.67 -8.64
N SER A 71 -19.24 1.99 -8.75
CA SER A 71 -20.14 2.61 -9.73
C SER A 71 -19.60 2.51 -11.15
N HIS A 72 -18.30 2.67 -11.37
CA HIS A 72 -17.66 2.71 -12.70
C HIS A 72 -17.16 1.34 -13.20
N VAL A 73 -16.66 0.48 -12.31
CA VAL A 73 -16.11 -0.84 -12.65
C VAL A 73 -17.17 -1.92 -12.39
N LYS A 74 -17.32 -2.86 -13.33
CA LYS A 74 -18.24 -4.01 -13.23
C LYS A 74 -17.53 -5.37 -13.22
N ASP A 75 -16.25 -5.38 -13.53
CA ASP A 75 -15.43 -6.58 -13.52
C ASP A 75 -15.20 -7.06 -12.07
N ALA A 76 -15.72 -8.25 -11.75
CA ALA A 76 -15.70 -8.79 -10.39
C ALA A 76 -14.28 -9.11 -9.90
N GLU A 77 -13.40 -9.62 -10.77
CA GLU A 77 -12.02 -9.97 -10.38
C GLU A 77 -11.21 -8.70 -10.08
N ARG A 78 -11.42 -7.64 -10.87
CA ARG A 78 -10.82 -6.33 -10.60
C ARG A 78 -11.34 -5.73 -9.31
N LEU A 79 -12.66 -5.76 -9.10
CA LEU A 79 -13.28 -5.25 -7.88
C LEU A 79 -12.74 -5.96 -6.63
N GLU A 80 -12.58 -7.28 -6.66
CA GLU A 80 -11.98 -8.04 -5.55
C GLU A 80 -10.54 -7.56 -5.26
N ALA A 81 -9.72 -7.36 -6.29
CA ALA A 81 -8.36 -6.86 -6.12
C ALA A 81 -8.31 -5.42 -5.57
N TYR A 82 -9.22 -4.55 -6.01
CA TYR A 82 -9.32 -3.18 -5.50
C TYR A 82 -9.84 -3.14 -4.07
N ASP A 83 -10.90 -3.88 -3.75
CA ASP A 83 -11.48 -3.93 -2.40
C ASP A 83 -10.46 -4.47 -1.38
N ALA A 84 -9.74 -5.53 -1.74
CA ALA A 84 -8.65 -6.05 -0.93
C ALA A 84 -7.56 -4.98 -0.71
N THR A 85 -7.20 -4.21 -1.75
CA THR A 85 -6.19 -3.15 -1.66
C THR A 85 -6.68 -1.95 -0.85
N ILE A 86 -7.94 -1.58 -0.94
CA ILE A 86 -8.54 -0.48 -0.19
C ILE A 86 -8.62 -0.84 1.29
N ASP A 87 -9.07 -2.04 1.63
CA ASP A 87 -9.09 -2.52 3.02
C ASP A 87 -7.67 -2.52 3.61
N HIS A 88 -6.69 -2.91 2.79
CA HIS A 88 -5.29 -2.72 3.09
C HIS A 88 -5.00 -1.23 3.35
N LEU A 89 -5.07 -0.34 2.37
CA LEU A 89 -4.77 1.08 2.55
C LEU A 89 -5.42 1.69 3.80
N ARG A 90 -6.67 1.36 4.12
CA ARG A 90 -7.35 1.83 5.34
C ARG A 90 -6.57 1.48 6.62
N ARG A 91 -6.11 0.23 6.79
CA ARG A 91 -5.32 -0.11 7.99
C ARG A 91 -3.93 0.54 7.96
N ALA A 92 -3.44 0.90 6.77
CA ALA A 92 -2.16 1.57 6.59
C ALA A 92 -2.20 3.01 7.03
N PHE A 93 -3.21 3.73 6.56
CA PHE A 93 -3.51 5.09 6.98
C PHE A 93 -3.76 5.12 8.49
N HIS A 94 -4.51 4.16 9.05
CA HIS A 94 -4.67 4.05 10.51
C HIS A 94 -3.32 3.89 11.23
N ALA A 95 -2.47 2.96 10.77
CA ALA A 95 -1.16 2.73 11.40
C ALA A 95 -0.22 3.94 11.30
N VAL A 96 -0.31 4.73 10.23
CA VAL A 96 0.57 5.88 9.95
C VAL A 96 0.08 7.18 10.58
N TYR A 97 -1.23 7.41 10.63
CA TYR A 97 -1.78 8.71 11.06
C TYR A 97 -2.43 8.69 12.45
N ASP A 98 -2.86 7.52 12.96
CA ASP A 98 -3.54 7.43 14.26
C ASP A 98 -2.63 6.96 15.39
N LYS A 99 -1.36 6.68 15.09
CA LYS A 99 -0.30 6.43 16.07
C LYS A 99 0.66 7.61 16.15
N PRO A 100 1.23 7.91 17.32
CA PRO A 100 2.36 8.83 17.40
C PRO A 100 3.45 8.44 16.41
N ILE A 101 4.02 9.40 15.70
CA ILE A 101 5.13 9.18 14.72
C ILE A 101 6.34 8.49 15.38
N GLU A 102 6.48 8.62 16.70
CA GLU A 102 7.50 7.98 17.53
C GLU A 102 7.31 6.46 17.64
N ASP A 103 6.07 5.98 17.53
CA ASP A 103 5.71 4.56 17.59
C ASP A 103 5.70 3.89 16.22
N LEU A 104 5.67 4.69 15.14
CA LEU A 104 5.78 4.21 13.78
C LEU A 104 7.17 3.66 13.52
N LYS A 105 7.24 2.34 13.44
CA LYS A 105 8.48 1.67 13.06
C LYS A 105 8.50 1.57 11.55
N ASN A 106 9.64 1.91 10.97
CA ASN A 106 9.95 1.71 9.55
C ASN A 106 9.44 0.38 8.98
N MET A 107 9.51 -0.69 9.77
CA MET A 107 9.03 -2.04 9.43
C MET A 107 7.51 -2.15 9.20
N ASP A 108 6.71 -1.24 9.73
CA ASP A 108 5.26 -1.30 9.62
C ASP A 108 4.82 -1.04 8.17
N VAL A 109 5.44 -0.10 7.48
CA VAL A 109 5.14 0.17 6.05
C VAL A 109 5.78 -0.88 5.14
N PHE A 110 6.88 -1.47 5.56
CA PHE A 110 7.38 -2.66 4.90
C PHE A 110 6.38 -3.82 4.93
N ALA A 111 5.73 -4.05 6.08
CA ALA A 111 4.65 -5.03 6.20
C ALA A 111 3.44 -4.70 5.30
N TRP A 112 3.15 -3.42 5.07
CA TRP A 112 2.14 -2.98 4.10
C TRP A 112 2.43 -3.48 2.69
N MET A 113 3.64 -3.25 2.19
CA MET A 113 4.01 -3.67 0.84
C MET A 113 3.99 -5.18 0.64
N PHE A 114 4.28 -5.93 1.70
CA PHE A 114 4.20 -7.39 1.69
C PHE A 114 2.78 -7.93 1.50
N SER A 115 1.76 -7.16 1.85
CA SER A 115 0.39 -7.66 1.98
C SER A 115 -0.48 -7.38 0.75
N ILE A 116 0.03 -6.60 -0.21
CA ILE A 116 -0.63 -6.33 -1.48
C ILE A 116 -0.79 -7.65 -2.28
N SER A 117 -1.99 -7.89 -2.83
CA SER A 117 -2.33 -9.12 -3.55
C SER A 117 -1.69 -9.22 -4.94
N ASP A 118 -1.43 -10.44 -5.41
CA ASP A 118 -0.86 -10.69 -6.74
C ASP A 118 -1.76 -10.19 -7.87
N GLY A 119 -3.09 -10.29 -7.71
CA GLY A 119 -4.06 -9.73 -8.65
C GLY A 119 -3.91 -8.22 -8.82
N TYR A 120 -3.74 -7.48 -7.72
CA TYR A 120 -3.49 -6.04 -7.80
C TYR A 120 -2.14 -5.72 -8.46
N VAL A 121 -1.10 -6.54 -8.25
CA VAL A 121 0.18 -6.38 -8.96
C VAL A 121 0.01 -6.53 -10.46
N ALA A 122 -0.79 -7.49 -10.90
CA ALA A 122 -1.05 -7.69 -12.32
C ALA A 122 -1.72 -6.45 -12.93
N LEU A 123 -2.68 -5.84 -12.23
CA LEU A 123 -3.33 -4.60 -12.65
C LEU A 123 -2.34 -3.42 -12.71
N LEU A 124 -1.46 -3.28 -11.71
CA LEU A 124 -0.41 -2.26 -11.74
C LEU A 124 0.55 -2.41 -12.92
N LYS A 125 0.94 -3.65 -13.26
CA LYS A 125 1.80 -3.92 -14.42
C LYS A 125 1.11 -3.58 -15.75
N GLN A 126 -0.21 -3.69 -15.79
CA GLN A 126 -1.03 -3.29 -16.93
C GLN A 126 -1.31 -1.78 -16.98
N GLN A 127 -0.78 -1.01 -16.02
CA GLN A 127 -1.05 0.41 -15.86
C GLN A 127 -2.55 0.73 -15.73
N ASP A 128 -3.31 -0.19 -15.10
CA ASP A 128 -4.73 0.02 -14.87
C ASP A 128 -4.97 1.31 -14.06
N PRO A 129 -5.85 2.23 -14.52
CA PRO A 129 -6.03 3.54 -13.90
C PRO A 129 -6.44 3.47 -12.42
N VAL A 130 -7.36 2.57 -12.06
CA VAL A 130 -7.81 2.41 -10.67
C VAL A 130 -6.67 1.87 -9.81
N ALA A 131 -5.92 0.89 -10.32
CA ALA A 131 -4.75 0.37 -9.61
C ALA A 131 -3.69 1.48 -9.38
N LEU A 132 -3.43 2.31 -10.39
CA LEU A 132 -2.50 3.44 -10.25
C LEU A 132 -3.00 4.47 -9.23
N ALA A 133 -4.31 4.79 -9.21
CA ALA A 133 -4.90 5.69 -8.23
C ALA A 133 -4.72 5.19 -6.79
N LEU A 134 -4.96 3.89 -6.54
CA LEU A 134 -4.72 3.26 -5.24
C LEU A 134 -3.21 3.25 -4.90
N PHE A 135 -2.34 3.09 -5.89
CA PHE A 135 -0.89 3.17 -5.68
C PHE A 135 -0.41 4.58 -5.33
N ALA A 136 -1.04 5.63 -5.87
CA ALA A 136 -0.79 7.01 -5.44
C ALA A 136 -1.17 7.23 -3.96
N CYS A 137 -2.28 6.63 -3.50
CA CYS A 137 -2.65 6.64 -2.08
C CYS A 137 -1.62 5.89 -1.21
N PHE A 138 -1.03 4.81 -1.72
CA PHE A 138 0.10 4.16 -1.04
C PHE A 138 1.34 5.06 -0.99
N ALA A 139 1.65 5.73 -2.10
CA ALA A 139 2.81 6.62 -2.20
C ALA A 139 2.77 7.79 -1.19
N SER A 140 1.57 8.28 -0.80
CA SER A 140 1.47 9.30 0.25
C SER A 140 1.84 8.77 1.63
N LEU A 141 1.60 7.49 1.93
CA LEU A 141 2.08 6.88 3.16
C LEU A 141 3.61 6.82 3.16
N VAL A 142 4.23 6.53 2.01
CA VAL A 142 5.70 6.53 1.84
C VAL A 142 6.31 7.91 2.05
N ARG A 143 5.60 8.99 1.71
CA ARG A 143 6.03 10.37 2.02
C ARG A 143 6.23 10.61 3.52
N GLU A 144 5.46 9.94 4.37
CA GLU A 144 5.55 10.10 5.83
C GLU A 144 6.75 9.35 6.44
N MET A 145 7.41 8.45 5.69
CA MET A 145 8.66 7.79 6.08
C MET A 145 9.89 8.68 5.90
N ARG A 146 9.81 9.96 6.28
CA ARG A 146 10.90 10.95 6.11
C ARG A 146 12.21 10.56 6.80
N ARG A 147 12.16 9.63 7.77
CA ARG A 147 13.34 9.09 8.47
C ARG A 147 14.15 8.09 7.63
N MET A 148 13.63 7.62 6.50
CA MET A 148 14.36 6.74 5.58
C MET A 148 14.97 7.59 4.47
N TRP A 149 16.30 7.67 4.44
CA TRP A 149 17.01 8.49 3.45
C TRP A 149 16.72 8.10 1.99
N TRP A 150 16.39 6.84 1.73
CA TRP A 150 16.13 6.33 0.37
C TRP A 150 14.69 6.54 -0.11
N THR A 151 13.72 6.95 0.74
CA THR A 151 12.33 7.24 0.32
C THR A 151 12.14 8.70 -0.10
N HIS A 152 13.16 9.55 0.04
CA HIS A 152 13.05 10.98 -0.20
C HIS A 152 12.63 11.27 -1.65
N GLY A 153 11.54 12.02 -1.80
CA GLY A 153 11.00 12.44 -3.10
C GLY A 153 10.21 11.37 -3.87
N TRP A 154 10.19 10.09 -3.44
CA TRP A 154 9.48 9.04 -4.16
C TRP A 154 7.98 9.23 -4.13
N GLY A 155 7.42 9.50 -2.94
CA GLY A 155 5.98 9.67 -2.75
C GLY A 155 5.43 10.81 -3.58
N GLU A 156 6.00 12.02 -3.45
CA GLU A 156 5.54 13.23 -4.13
C GLU A 156 5.65 13.12 -5.66
N TRP A 157 6.78 12.61 -6.15
CA TRP A 157 7.00 12.46 -7.58
C TRP A 157 6.07 11.40 -8.18
N CYS A 158 5.84 10.28 -7.50
CA CYS A 158 4.91 9.24 -7.97
C CYS A 158 3.46 9.74 -8.00
N ILE A 159 2.99 10.42 -6.95
CA ILE A 159 1.63 10.98 -6.90
C ILE A 159 1.43 11.97 -8.06
N SER A 160 2.38 12.90 -8.25
CA SER A 160 2.29 13.90 -9.32
C SER A 160 2.19 13.27 -10.71
N GLN A 161 2.95 12.22 -10.96
CA GLN A 161 3.03 11.55 -12.26
C GLN A 161 1.79 10.71 -12.52
N ILE A 162 1.33 9.96 -11.53
CA ILE A 162 0.08 9.20 -11.62
C ILE A 162 -1.09 10.15 -11.86
N CYS A 163 -1.20 11.25 -11.10
CA CYS A 163 -2.27 12.23 -11.31
C CYS A 163 -2.22 12.86 -12.71
N THR A 164 -1.03 13.00 -13.31
CA THR A 164 -0.88 13.53 -14.68
C THR A 164 -1.35 12.52 -15.73
N GLU A 165 -1.08 11.23 -15.55
CA GLU A 165 -1.58 10.19 -16.45
C GLU A 165 -3.09 9.98 -16.28
N LEU A 166 -3.60 9.93 -15.04
CA LEU A 166 -5.03 9.79 -14.78
C LEU A 166 -5.86 10.93 -15.38
N LYS A 167 -5.36 12.16 -15.41
CA LYS A 167 -6.05 13.29 -16.08
C LYS A 167 -6.29 13.08 -17.57
N LYS A 168 -5.51 12.21 -18.22
CA LYS A 168 -5.66 11.92 -19.65
C LYS A 168 -6.69 10.82 -19.91
N GLU A 169 -6.80 9.86 -18.99
CA GLU A 169 -7.57 8.63 -19.19
C GLU A 169 -8.86 8.59 -18.37
N GLU A 170 -8.80 8.95 -17.08
CA GLU A 170 -9.87 8.75 -16.10
C GLU A 170 -9.89 9.90 -15.06
N ASP A 171 -10.28 11.10 -15.50
CA ASP A 171 -10.20 12.35 -14.70
C ASP A 171 -10.99 12.30 -13.39
N TRP A 172 -12.04 11.48 -13.30
CA TRP A 172 -12.85 11.33 -12.09
C TRP A 172 -12.06 10.80 -10.88
N LEU A 173 -10.98 10.03 -11.11
CA LEU A 173 -10.12 9.49 -10.03
C LEU A 173 -9.24 10.57 -9.40
N VAL A 174 -8.89 11.62 -10.15
CA VAL A 174 -7.88 12.62 -9.77
C VAL A 174 -8.30 13.39 -8.52
N GLN A 175 -9.59 13.73 -8.39
CA GLN A 175 -10.10 14.44 -7.23
C GLN A 175 -9.98 13.59 -5.96
N TYR A 176 -10.37 12.31 -6.02
CA TYR A 176 -10.27 11.40 -4.88
C TYR A 176 -8.81 11.21 -4.43
N VAL A 177 -7.90 10.98 -5.38
CA VAL A 177 -6.46 10.85 -5.05
C VAL A 177 -5.93 12.14 -4.43
N SER A 178 -6.33 13.30 -4.95
CA SER A 178 -5.89 14.59 -4.39
C SER A 178 -6.40 14.80 -2.97
N ASP A 179 -7.67 14.47 -2.68
CA ASP A 179 -8.26 14.59 -1.34
C ASP A 179 -7.59 13.63 -0.33
N ILE A 180 -7.23 12.43 -0.78
CA ILE A 180 -6.56 11.42 0.06
C ILE A 180 -5.09 11.77 0.29
N THR A 181 -4.39 12.33 -0.70
CA THR A 181 -2.93 12.57 -0.63
C THR A 181 -2.53 13.98 -0.16
N GLY A 182 -3.46 14.95 -0.21
CA GLY A 182 -3.33 16.30 0.37
C GLY A 182 -3.35 16.27 1.89
#